data_AF-A0A914C3L9-F1
#
_entry.id   AF-A0A914C3L9-F1
#
_cell.length_a   1.000
_cell.length_b   1.000
_cell.length_c   1.000
_cell.angle_alpha   90.00
_cell.angle_beta   90.00
_cell.angle_gamma   90.00
#
_symmetry.space_group_name_H-M   'P 1'
#
loop_
_entity.id
_entity.type
_entity.pdbx_description
1 polymer ?
#
loop_
_entity_poly.entity_id
_entity_poly.type
_entity_poly.pdbx_seq_one_letter_code
_entity_poly.pdbx_strand_id
1 'polypeptide(L)'
;MPCTQCMSPYTIFRKEHGCSNCGYGFCEKCLQHKWILPAISAKPVSVCASCYGILSGKAAPIQNQEKDRSDEDWPPPSLRKNYPIKANANFQNSHSNVGGGGGKVQNQPPPKKDDFDLEEIHARVARLKEVPIEEVKNPGLMFLPSASSNPNPLNNLATSQDEAKGLIEAYSNLPKTEYEWSKGKSDAETAKIEERLAALKGVPVEEVRKPRLMIVNDDSDDDVSLSEDAQELLKQAENESKSKKSDHCYKNEALEDDDVSVNSSVLKKIVKEAEDTPSMDSRTNPFLPDFADTVRQVRLQAEEAERRAMEFIRQSHEQNEPPTPRPSDFVPEDPQADPSKNQKSPESSKKKAGLFSRLFKSSKD
;
A
#
# COMPACT_ATOMS: atom_id res chain seq x y z
N MET A 1 -3.21 -16.96 21.10
CA MET A 1 -3.19 -18.06 20.09
C MET A 1 -2.08 -19.05 20.47
N PRO A 2 -1.79 -20.14 19.73
CA PRO A 2 -0.48 -20.80 19.82
C PRO A 2 0.58 -20.05 18.98
N CYS A 3 1.87 -20.37 19.20
CA CYS A 3 2.98 -19.85 18.37
C CYS A 3 2.83 -20.27 16.91
N THR A 4 2.87 -19.32 15.96
CA THR A 4 2.64 -19.59 14.53
C THR A 4 3.66 -20.56 13.91
N GLN A 5 4.90 -20.60 14.40
CA GLN A 5 5.96 -21.45 13.83
C GLN A 5 5.95 -22.90 14.35
N CYS A 6 5.71 -23.11 15.65
CA CYS A 6 5.82 -24.43 16.29
C CYS A 6 4.51 -24.96 16.90
N MET A 7 3.41 -24.21 16.75
CA MET A 7 2.07 -24.49 17.28
C MET A 7 2.00 -24.77 18.80
N SER A 8 3.06 -24.49 19.57
CA SER A 8 3.02 -24.66 21.02
C SER A 8 2.13 -23.57 21.65
N PRO A 9 1.22 -23.92 22.58
CA PRO A 9 0.45 -22.93 23.32
C PRO A 9 1.36 -22.07 24.21
N TYR A 10 0.97 -20.81 24.41
CA TYR A 10 1.61 -19.95 25.40
C TYR A 10 1.24 -20.39 26.81
N THR A 11 2.16 -20.17 27.74
CA THR A 11 2.00 -20.47 29.17
C THR A 11 2.68 -19.37 29.97
N ILE A 12 2.53 -19.37 31.30
CA ILE A 12 3.20 -18.40 32.18
C ILE A 12 4.73 -18.39 31.96
N PHE A 13 5.31 -19.54 31.59
CA PHE A 13 6.74 -19.72 31.27
C PHE A 13 7.08 -19.53 29.78
N ARG A 14 6.09 -19.34 28.90
CA ARG A 14 6.27 -19.12 27.46
C ARG A 14 5.43 -17.92 27.03
N LYS A 15 6.00 -16.72 27.19
CA LYS A 15 5.39 -15.47 26.76
C LYS A 15 5.26 -15.41 25.23
N GLU A 16 4.26 -14.66 24.77
CA GLU A 16 4.02 -14.34 23.37
C GLU A 16 4.86 -13.12 22.97
N HIS A 17 5.51 -13.20 21.80
CA HIS A 17 6.33 -12.14 21.23
C HIS A 17 5.91 -11.90 19.76
N GLY A 18 5.61 -10.65 19.39
CA GLY A 18 5.24 -10.30 18.03
C GLY A 18 6.45 -10.19 17.08
N CYS A 19 6.32 -10.70 15.86
CA CYS A 19 7.27 -10.38 14.79
C CYS A 19 7.02 -8.97 14.26
N SER A 20 8.05 -8.12 14.25
CA SER A 20 7.92 -6.71 13.86
C SER A 20 7.60 -6.50 12.36
N ASN A 21 7.77 -7.53 11.52
CA ASN A 21 7.51 -7.44 10.07
C ASN A 21 6.13 -7.98 9.66
N CYS A 22 5.61 -9.01 10.34
CA CYS A 22 4.34 -9.66 9.95
C CYS A 22 3.26 -9.68 11.04
N GLY A 23 3.53 -9.14 12.23
CA GLY A 23 2.56 -9.02 13.33
C GLY A 23 2.17 -10.33 14.04
N TYR A 24 2.46 -11.50 13.46
CA TYR A 24 2.12 -12.79 14.09
C TYR A 24 2.88 -13.05 15.40
N GLY A 25 2.24 -13.82 16.28
CA GLY A 25 2.77 -14.22 17.58
C GLY A 25 3.68 -15.45 17.51
N PHE A 26 4.83 -15.35 18.17
CA PHE A 26 5.81 -16.42 18.30
C PHE A 26 6.25 -16.57 19.77
N CYS A 27 6.78 -17.75 20.12
CA CYS A 27 7.53 -17.91 21.37
C CYS A 27 8.98 -17.47 21.17
N GLU A 28 9.67 -17.13 22.26
CA GLU A 28 11.07 -16.67 22.27
C GLU A 28 12.02 -17.56 21.42
N LYS A 29 11.85 -18.88 21.48
CA LYS A 29 12.64 -19.84 20.69
C LYS A 29 12.43 -19.76 19.17
N CYS A 30 11.30 -19.22 18.72
CA CYS A 30 10.99 -19.05 17.29
C CYS A 30 11.27 -17.63 16.79
N LEU A 31 11.60 -16.68 17.68
CA LEU A 31 11.84 -15.27 17.38
C LEU A 31 13.28 -14.86 17.70
N GLN A 32 14.24 -15.73 17.39
CA GLN A 32 15.67 -15.54 17.70
C GLN A 32 16.38 -14.53 16.78
N HIS A 33 15.80 -14.24 15.61
CA HIS A 33 16.43 -13.36 14.63
C HIS A 33 16.13 -11.89 14.91
N LYS A 34 17.15 -11.04 14.72
CA LYS A 34 17.01 -9.58 14.77
C LYS A 34 17.37 -9.00 13.41
N TRP A 35 16.62 -7.98 12.97
CA TRP A 35 16.84 -7.28 11.71
C TRP A 35 16.54 -5.80 11.88
N ILE A 36 17.22 -4.93 11.13
CA ILE A 36 16.91 -3.49 11.11
C ILE A 36 15.84 -3.28 10.04
N LEU A 37 14.66 -2.77 10.44
CA LEU A 37 13.55 -2.46 9.53
C LEU A 37 13.49 -0.93 9.33
N PRO A 38 14.08 -0.36 8.26
CA PRO A 38 14.21 1.09 8.11
C PRO A 38 12.87 1.84 8.13
N ALA A 39 11.80 1.18 7.68
CA ALA A 39 10.44 1.72 7.67
C ALA A 39 9.78 1.82 9.07
N ILE A 40 10.31 1.11 10.09
CA ILE A 40 9.71 1.05 11.44
C ILE A 40 10.66 1.65 12.48
N SER A 41 11.94 1.25 12.47
CA SER A 41 12.94 1.83 13.39
C SER A 41 14.36 1.58 12.93
N ALA A 42 15.26 2.53 13.21
CA ALA A 42 16.70 2.37 13.00
C ALA A 42 17.36 1.34 13.96
N LYS A 43 16.63 0.81 14.94
CA LYS A 43 17.13 -0.19 15.91
C LYS A 43 16.86 -1.62 15.42
N PRO A 44 17.70 -2.61 15.76
CA PRO A 44 17.46 -4.00 15.39
C PRO A 44 16.27 -4.57 16.17
N VAL A 45 15.21 -4.92 15.45
CA VAL A 45 13.96 -5.45 16.00
C VAL A 45 13.83 -6.96 15.76
N SER A 46 13.06 -7.65 16.59
CA SER A 46 12.88 -9.10 16.51
C SER A 46 11.94 -9.51 15.38
N VAL A 47 12.37 -10.47 14.57
CA VAL A 47 11.65 -11.00 13.40
C VAL A 47 11.65 -12.53 13.42
N CYS A 48 10.63 -13.16 12.83
CA CYS A 48 10.58 -14.61 12.69
C CYS A 48 11.49 -15.10 11.56
N ALA A 49 11.85 -16.39 11.58
CA ALA A 49 12.76 -16.98 10.59
C ALA A 49 12.28 -16.81 9.13
N SER A 50 10.97 -16.86 8.88
CA SER A 50 10.39 -16.62 7.55
C SER A 50 10.65 -15.19 7.07
N CYS A 51 10.31 -14.16 7.88
CA CYS A 51 10.58 -12.77 7.52
C CYS A 51 12.09 -12.49 7.42
N TYR A 52 12.92 -13.08 8.29
CA TYR A 52 14.37 -12.96 8.20
C TYR A 52 14.92 -13.52 6.87
N GLY A 53 14.39 -14.64 6.38
CA GLY A 53 14.76 -15.20 5.08
C GLY A 53 14.49 -14.25 3.91
N ILE A 54 13.30 -13.63 3.90
CA ILE A 54 12.89 -12.64 2.89
C ILE A 54 13.77 -11.39 2.97
N LEU A 55 13.92 -10.82 4.17
CA LEU A 55 14.69 -9.59 4.41
C LEU A 55 16.19 -9.76 4.16
N SER A 56 16.74 -10.95 4.44
CA SER A 56 18.14 -11.30 4.14
C SER A 56 18.39 -11.64 2.66
N GLY A 57 17.37 -11.60 1.79
CA GLY A 57 17.48 -12.00 0.38
C GLY A 57 17.80 -13.49 0.17
N LYS A 58 17.65 -14.33 1.22
CA LYS A 58 17.92 -15.77 1.17
C LYS A 58 16.69 -16.60 0.80
N ALA A 59 15.51 -16.01 0.90
CA ALA A 59 14.29 -16.51 0.29
C ALA A 59 13.79 -15.44 -0.68
N ALA A 60 13.43 -15.84 -1.89
CA ALA A 60 12.60 -15.00 -2.75
C ALA A 60 11.33 -14.61 -1.97
N PRO A 61 10.78 -13.39 -2.15
CA PRO A 61 9.51 -13.04 -1.53
C PRO A 61 8.48 -14.08 -1.97
N ILE A 62 7.72 -14.61 -1.00
CA ILE A 62 6.50 -15.36 -1.29
C ILE A 62 5.44 -14.34 -1.71
N GLN A 63 5.66 -13.74 -2.89
CA GLN A 63 4.54 -13.38 -3.75
C GLN A 63 3.71 -14.64 -3.94
N ASN A 64 2.40 -14.49 -4.09
CA ASN A 64 1.51 -15.61 -4.30
C ASN A 64 1.91 -16.39 -5.56
N GLN A 65 2.77 -17.39 -5.39
CA GLN A 65 2.61 -18.61 -6.13
C GLN A 65 1.26 -19.18 -5.67
N GLU A 66 0.22 -18.72 -6.36
CA GLU A 66 -0.71 -19.63 -7.04
C GLU A 66 0.14 -20.66 -7.79
N LYS A 67 0.73 -21.56 -7.01
CA LYS A 67 1.39 -22.73 -7.50
C LYS A 67 0.24 -23.52 -8.08
N ASP A 68 0.21 -23.66 -9.39
CA ASP A 68 -0.69 -24.55 -10.12
C ASP A 68 -0.75 -25.87 -9.38
N ARG A 69 -1.79 -26.02 -8.56
CA ARG A 69 -2.15 -27.28 -7.95
C ARG A 69 -2.96 -27.98 -9.04
N SER A 70 -2.24 -28.57 -9.99
CA SER A 70 -2.75 -29.67 -10.78
C SER A 70 -3.58 -30.58 -9.87
N ASP A 71 -4.80 -30.91 -10.29
CA ASP A 71 -5.88 -31.54 -9.51
C ASP A 71 -5.58 -32.97 -8.99
N GLU A 72 -4.50 -33.13 -8.22
CA GLU A 72 -4.11 -34.36 -7.54
C GLU A 72 -4.09 -34.08 -6.04
N ASP A 73 -5.15 -34.54 -5.39
CA ASP A 73 -5.26 -34.92 -3.98
C ASP A 73 -4.64 -33.97 -2.94
N TRP A 74 -5.52 -33.41 -2.08
CA TRP A 74 -5.83 -34.10 -0.82
C TRP A 74 -6.51 -33.16 0.23
N PRO A 75 -7.63 -33.53 0.89
CA PRO A 75 -8.27 -32.71 1.93
C PRO A 75 -7.48 -32.64 3.25
N PRO A 76 -7.47 -31.51 3.99
CA PRO A 76 -6.61 -31.32 5.17
C PRO A 76 -6.71 -32.47 6.19
N PRO A 77 -5.64 -32.80 6.95
CA PRO A 77 -5.56 -34.01 7.77
C PRO A 77 -6.75 -34.30 8.71
N SER A 78 -7.47 -33.27 9.14
CA SER A 78 -8.71 -33.34 9.93
C SER A 78 -9.89 -33.98 9.20
N LEU A 79 -9.98 -33.87 7.87
CA LEU A 79 -11.10 -34.37 7.06
C LEU A 79 -10.90 -35.78 6.49
N ARG A 80 -9.70 -36.36 6.63
CA ARG A 80 -9.34 -37.69 6.06
C ARG A 80 -10.27 -38.84 6.50
N LYS A 81 -10.91 -38.73 7.67
CA LYS A 81 -11.68 -39.82 8.29
C LYS A 81 -13.07 -40.03 7.69
N ASN A 82 -13.62 -39.06 6.96
CA ASN A 82 -15.00 -39.09 6.47
C ASN A 82 -15.12 -39.24 4.94
N TYR A 83 -14.00 -39.28 4.21
CA TYR A 83 -14.00 -39.44 2.75
C TYR A 83 -13.60 -40.88 2.35
N PRO A 84 -14.53 -41.69 1.81
CA PRO A 84 -14.19 -42.99 1.24
C PRO A 84 -13.50 -42.79 -0.12
N ILE A 85 -12.17 -42.76 -0.11
CA ILE A 85 -11.37 -42.71 -1.34
C ILE A 85 -11.52 -44.05 -2.06
N LYS A 86 -12.22 -44.05 -3.19
CA LYS A 86 -12.26 -45.18 -4.12
C LYS A 86 -10.94 -45.21 -4.89
N ALA A 87 -9.92 -45.80 -4.30
CA ALA A 87 -8.62 -45.98 -4.93
C ALA A 87 -8.77 -46.73 -6.27
N ASN A 88 -8.33 -46.10 -7.36
CA ASN A 88 -8.33 -46.71 -8.68
C ASN A 88 -7.15 -47.69 -8.79
N ALA A 89 -7.41 -48.97 -8.49
CA ALA A 89 -6.38 -49.99 -8.38
C ALA A 89 -5.85 -50.41 -9.76
N ASN A 90 -4.86 -49.69 -10.29
CA ASN A 90 -4.02 -50.20 -11.38
C ASN A 90 -2.56 -49.72 -11.26
N PHE A 91 -1.90 -50.10 -10.16
CA PHE A 91 -0.45 -50.18 -10.11
C PHE A 91 -0.03 -51.49 -9.44
N GLN A 92 0.58 -52.39 -10.21
CA GLN A 92 1.12 -53.64 -9.69
C GLN A 92 2.47 -53.36 -9.00
N ASN A 93 2.53 -53.45 -7.67
CA ASN A 93 3.64 -54.16 -7.03
C ASN A 93 3.42 -54.54 -5.55
N SER A 94 3.31 -55.86 -5.34
CA SER A 94 3.98 -56.70 -4.34
C SER A 94 3.98 -56.38 -2.81
N HIS A 95 3.65 -57.45 -2.06
CA HIS A 95 3.95 -57.80 -0.66
C HIS A 95 2.90 -57.65 0.48
N SER A 96 2.71 -58.80 1.16
CA SER A 96 2.23 -59.03 2.54
C SER A 96 0.76 -58.72 2.93
N ASN A 97 -0.14 -59.64 2.56
CA ASN A 97 -0.79 -60.59 3.48
C ASN A 97 -1.09 -60.15 4.95
N VAL A 98 -2.32 -59.69 5.22
CA VAL A 98 -3.14 -60.00 6.42
C VAL A 98 -4.61 -60.02 5.96
N GLY A 99 -5.41 -60.99 6.43
CA GLY A 99 -6.79 -61.21 5.92
C GLY A 99 -7.91 -60.97 6.94
N GLY A 100 -9.15 -61.24 6.52
CA GLY A 100 -10.32 -61.41 7.40
C GLY A 100 -11.55 -60.57 7.01
N GLY A 101 -12.74 -61.19 7.06
CA GLY A 101 -14.03 -60.49 7.08
C GLY A 101 -14.80 -60.45 5.75
N GLY A 102 -15.57 -61.50 5.45
CA GLY A 102 -16.44 -61.54 4.28
C GLY A 102 -17.77 -60.82 4.48
N GLY A 103 -18.17 -59.99 3.51
CA GLY A 103 -19.52 -59.43 3.38
C GLY A 103 -19.96 -59.46 1.91
N LYS A 104 -20.98 -60.26 1.58
CA LYS A 104 -21.51 -60.36 0.22
C LYS A 104 -22.42 -59.16 -0.07
N VAL A 105 -21.85 -58.06 -0.55
CA VAL A 105 -22.62 -56.98 -1.20
C VAL A 105 -22.92 -57.41 -2.64
N GLN A 106 -24.18 -57.28 -3.06
CA GLN A 106 -24.59 -57.64 -4.41
C GLN A 106 -24.03 -56.62 -5.42
N ASN A 107 -23.31 -57.11 -6.44
CA ASN A 107 -22.81 -56.28 -7.52
C ASN A 107 -23.97 -55.68 -8.32
N GLN A 108 -24.28 -54.41 -8.10
CA GLN A 108 -24.81 -53.58 -9.18
C GLN A 108 -23.62 -53.18 -10.08
N PRO A 109 -23.78 -53.14 -11.41
CA PRO A 109 -22.76 -52.59 -12.29
C PRO A 109 -22.50 -51.12 -11.90
N PRO A 110 -21.25 -50.63 -11.94
CA PRO A 110 -20.98 -49.23 -11.65
C PRO A 110 -21.79 -48.36 -12.62
N PRO A 111 -22.45 -47.27 -12.15
CA PRO A 111 -22.97 -46.27 -13.07
C PRO A 111 -21.82 -45.78 -13.93
N LYS A 112 -22.11 -45.50 -15.19
CA LYS A 112 -21.10 -44.94 -16.09
C LYS A 112 -20.64 -43.60 -15.51
N LYS A 113 -19.47 -43.13 -15.94
CA LYS A 113 -19.07 -41.75 -15.65
C LYS A 113 -19.92 -40.86 -16.54
N ASP A 114 -21.15 -40.65 -16.11
CA ASP A 114 -22.11 -39.80 -16.81
C ASP A 114 -21.57 -38.37 -16.78
N ASP A 115 -21.56 -37.72 -17.93
CA ASP A 115 -21.23 -36.31 -18.05
C ASP A 115 -22.17 -35.54 -17.11
N PHE A 116 -21.61 -34.89 -16.08
CA PHE A 116 -22.41 -34.16 -15.11
C PHE A 116 -23.12 -33.01 -15.82
N ASP A 117 -24.41 -33.21 -16.08
CA ASP A 117 -25.22 -32.24 -16.81
C ASP A 117 -25.25 -30.91 -16.03
N LEU A 118 -24.67 -29.87 -16.63
CA LEU A 118 -24.61 -28.53 -16.02
C LEU A 118 -26.02 -28.01 -15.70
N GLU A 119 -27.03 -28.45 -16.47
CA GLU A 119 -28.44 -28.14 -16.25
C GLU A 119 -28.92 -28.63 -14.88
N GLU A 120 -28.55 -29.85 -14.47
CA GLU A 120 -28.91 -30.42 -13.16
C GLU A 120 -28.21 -29.68 -12.01
N ILE A 121 -26.94 -29.32 -12.20
CA ILE A 121 -26.17 -28.54 -11.21
C ILE A 121 -26.83 -27.17 -11.00
N HIS A 122 -27.18 -26.45 -12.07
CA HIS A 122 -27.88 -25.16 -11.98
C HIS A 122 -29.25 -25.30 -11.31
N ALA A 123 -30.04 -26.31 -11.68
CA ALA A 123 -31.34 -26.57 -11.07
C ALA A 123 -31.24 -26.88 -9.56
N ARG A 124 -30.19 -27.60 -9.14
CA ARG A 124 -29.92 -27.89 -7.73
C ARG A 124 -29.47 -26.65 -6.95
N VAL A 125 -28.65 -25.78 -7.54
CA VAL A 125 -28.24 -24.51 -6.90
C VAL A 125 -29.42 -23.54 -6.77
N ALA A 126 -30.30 -23.47 -7.77
CA ALA A 126 -31.53 -22.69 -7.73
C ALA A 126 -32.45 -23.11 -6.56
N ARG A 127 -32.71 -24.42 -6.41
CA ARG A 127 -33.49 -24.97 -5.28
C ARG A 127 -32.88 -24.69 -3.91
N LEU A 128 -31.55 -24.68 -3.80
CA LEU A 128 -30.84 -24.38 -2.54
C LEU A 128 -30.86 -22.89 -2.17
N LYS A 129 -31.10 -21.99 -3.13
CA LYS A 129 -31.16 -20.54 -2.94
C LYS A 129 -32.59 -19.98 -2.90
N GLU A 130 -33.60 -20.81 -3.21
CA GLU A 130 -34.99 -20.39 -3.42
C GLU A 130 -35.15 -19.32 -4.54
N VAL A 131 -34.24 -19.36 -5.53
CA VAL A 131 -34.10 -18.38 -6.61
C VAL A 131 -34.37 -19.06 -7.96
N PRO A 132 -35.04 -18.40 -8.95
CA PRO A 132 -35.28 -18.97 -10.28
C PRO A 132 -33.98 -19.36 -11.02
N ILE A 133 -34.08 -20.35 -11.90
CA ILE A 133 -32.91 -20.98 -12.55
C ILE A 133 -32.19 -20.00 -13.48
N GLU A 134 -32.92 -19.05 -14.07
CA GLU A 134 -32.40 -18.01 -14.97
C GLU A 134 -31.40 -17.07 -14.27
N GLU A 135 -31.62 -16.75 -13.00
CA GLU A 135 -30.71 -15.91 -12.20
C GLU A 135 -29.43 -16.65 -11.81
N VAL A 136 -29.53 -17.97 -11.56
CA VAL A 136 -28.34 -18.82 -11.32
C VAL A 136 -27.50 -18.97 -12.58
N LYS A 137 -28.13 -19.03 -13.77
CA LYS A 137 -27.43 -19.06 -15.06
C LYS A 137 -26.78 -17.72 -15.41
N ASN A 138 -27.29 -16.59 -14.93
CA ASN A 138 -26.83 -15.24 -15.29
C ASN A 138 -26.46 -14.38 -14.06
N PRO A 139 -25.40 -14.71 -13.31
CA PRO A 139 -25.05 -14.02 -12.06
C PRO A 139 -24.69 -12.53 -12.21
N GLY A 140 -24.45 -12.04 -13.43
CA GLY A 140 -24.08 -10.65 -13.71
C GLY A 140 -25.24 -9.63 -13.64
N LEU A 141 -26.50 -10.06 -13.52
CA LEU A 141 -27.67 -9.16 -13.53
C LEU A 141 -28.09 -8.63 -12.14
N MET A 142 -27.49 -9.15 -11.06
CA MET A 142 -27.87 -8.86 -9.66
C MET A 142 -27.55 -7.43 -9.16
N PHE A 143 -26.99 -6.55 -10.01
CA PHE A 143 -26.52 -5.21 -9.61
C PHE A 143 -27.04 -4.05 -10.47
N LEU A 144 -27.97 -4.28 -11.40
CA LEU A 144 -28.59 -3.22 -12.20
C LEU A 144 -30.05 -2.99 -11.78
N PRO A 145 -30.44 -1.79 -11.31
CA PRO A 145 -31.85 -1.48 -11.06
C PRO A 145 -32.62 -1.50 -12.39
N SER A 146 -33.80 -2.12 -12.38
CA SER A 146 -34.59 -2.40 -13.58
C SER A 146 -35.15 -1.12 -14.24
N ALA A 147 -34.39 -0.55 -15.17
CA ALA A 147 -34.77 0.65 -15.91
C ALA A 147 -35.26 0.33 -17.33
N SER A 148 -36.54 0.65 -17.56
CA SER A 148 -37.24 0.92 -18.84
C SER A 148 -36.49 0.68 -20.16
N SER A 149 -37.09 -0.16 -21.01
CA SER A 149 -36.73 -0.33 -22.43
C SER A 149 -36.70 0.98 -23.22
N ASN A 150 -35.56 1.32 -23.83
CA ASN A 150 -35.52 2.20 -25.00
C ASN A 150 -34.23 1.96 -25.83
N PRO A 151 -34.32 1.53 -27.11
CA PRO A 151 -33.14 1.23 -27.92
C PRO A 151 -32.71 2.44 -28.77
N ASN A 152 -31.58 3.08 -28.43
CA ASN A 152 -30.72 3.84 -29.37
C ASN A 152 -29.44 4.38 -28.65
N PRO A 153 -28.29 3.68 -28.73
CA PRO A 153 -27.09 4.06 -27.98
C PRO A 153 -26.05 4.76 -28.87
N LEU A 154 -26.25 6.05 -29.23
CA LEU A 154 -25.21 6.79 -29.99
C LEU A 154 -25.12 8.32 -29.80
N ASN A 155 -25.88 8.97 -28.89
CA ASN A 155 -25.90 10.45 -28.77
C ASN A 155 -25.77 11.05 -27.36
N ASN A 156 -25.62 10.24 -26.29
CA ASN A 156 -25.72 10.73 -24.90
C ASN A 156 -24.38 10.79 -24.14
N LEU A 157 -23.33 11.35 -24.75
CA LEU A 157 -22.07 11.58 -24.03
C LEU A 157 -22.07 12.92 -23.24
N ALA A 158 -22.84 13.91 -23.70
CA ALA A 158 -22.92 15.23 -23.09
C ALA A 158 -23.74 15.27 -21.78
N THR A 159 -24.72 14.36 -21.58
CA THR A 159 -25.57 14.34 -20.38
C THR A 159 -24.90 13.70 -19.16
N SER A 160 -23.88 12.86 -19.35
CA SER A 160 -23.24 12.12 -18.25
C SER A 160 -22.49 13.02 -17.25
N GLN A 161 -21.98 14.18 -17.69
CA GLN A 161 -21.29 15.11 -16.78
C GLN A 161 -22.26 15.85 -15.84
N ASP A 162 -23.47 16.16 -16.29
CA ASP A 162 -24.46 16.85 -15.46
C ASP A 162 -25.19 15.87 -14.53
N GLU A 163 -25.39 14.62 -14.96
CA GLU A 163 -25.80 13.51 -14.08
C GLU A 163 -24.75 13.23 -12.98
N ALA A 164 -23.46 13.24 -13.32
CA ALA A 164 -22.38 13.06 -12.34
C ALA A 164 -22.32 14.21 -11.31
N LYS A 165 -22.52 15.47 -11.74
CA LYS A 165 -22.61 16.62 -10.83
C LYS A 165 -23.81 16.50 -9.89
N GLY A 166 -24.99 16.13 -10.41
CA GLY A 166 -26.20 15.91 -9.62
C GLY A 166 -26.03 14.80 -8.56
N LEU A 167 -25.32 13.73 -8.89
CA LEU A 167 -24.97 12.67 -7.93
C LEU A 167 -24.03 13.15 -6.81
N ILE A 168 -23.03 13.96 -7.14
CA ILE A 168 -22.10 14.54 -6.14
C ILE A 168 -22.84 15.52 -5.22
N GLU A 169 -23.73 16.35 -5.76
CA GLU A 169 -24.54 17.30 -4.98
C GLU A 169 -25.62 16.61 -4.14
N ALA A 170 -26.19 15.49 -4.60
CA ALA A 170 -27.05 14.65 -3.77
C ALA A 170 -26.28 14.03 -2.59
N TYR A 171 -25.04 13.57 -2.82
CA TYR A 171 -24.21 12.95 -1.78
C TYR A 171 -23.72 13.94 -0.72
N SER A 172 -23.42 15.20 -1.10
CA SER A 172 -23.00 16.24 -0.17
C SER A 172 -24.16 16.76 0.71
N ASN A 173 -25.40 16.65 0.24
CA ASN A 173 -26.62 17.03 0.95
C ASN A 173 -27.26 15.89 1.77
N LEU A 174 -26.65 14.69 1.81
CA LEU A 174 -27.11 13.62 2.71
C LEU A 174 -27.01 14.07 4.19
N PRO A 175 -28.07 13.88 5.00
CA PRO A 175 -28.04 14.28 6.40
C PRO A 175 -26.99 13.46 7.16
N LYS A 176 -26.07 14.16 7.85
CA LYS A 176 -24.95 13.57 8.64
C LYS A 176 -25.39 12.86 9.93
N THR A 177 -26.61 12.34 9.98
CA THR A 177 -27.33 12.02 11.22
C THR A 177 -26.89 10.73 11.91
N GLU A 178 -26.07 9.87 11.28
CA GLU A 178 -25.68 8.57 11.85
C GLU A 178 -24.24 8.54 12.39
N TYR A 179 -23.29 9.24 11.76
CA TYR A 179 -21.89 9.25 12.20
C TYR A 179 -21.66 10.11 13.46
N GLU A 180 -22.38 11.22 13.61
CA GLU A 180 -22.24 12.11 14.78
C GLU A 180 -22.89 11.52 16.05
N TRP A 181 -23.96 10.72 15.93
CA TRP A 181 -24.63 10.11 17.09
C TRP A 181 -23.71 9.11 17.83
N SER A 182 -22.87 8.38 17.10
CA SER A 182 -21.96 7.39 17.70
C SER A 182 -20.85 8.05 18.53
N LYS A 183 -20.38 9.24 18.09
CA LYS A 183 -19.30 9.99 18.74
C LYS A 183 -19.70 10.58 20.09
N GLY A 184 -20.93 11.08 20.22
CA GLY A 184 -21.43 11.60 21.51
C GLY A 184 -21.51 10.56 22.63
N LYS A 185 -21.62 9.26 22.29
CA LYS A 185 -21.64 8.17 23.29
C LYS A 185 -20.24 7.77 23.75
N SER A 186 -19.26 7.70 22.83
CA SER A 186 -17.88 7.37 23.19
C SER A 186 -17.30 8.38 24.17
N ASP A 187 -17.55 9.67 23.94
CA ASP A 187 -16.92 10.76 24.67
C ASP A 187 -17.43 10.86 26.13
N ALA A 188 -18.67 10.43 26.38
CA ALA A 188 -19.24 10.31 27.73
C ALA A 188 -18.77 9.05 28.48
N GLU A 189 -18.35 8.01 27.77
CA GLU A 189 -17.83 6.78 28.37
C GLU A 189 -16.33 6.89 28.67
N THR A 190 -15.55 7.51 27.78
CA THR A 190 -14.14 7.84 28.04
C THR A 190 -13.98 8.77 29.25
N ALA A 191 -14.82 9.80 29.39
CA ALA A 191 -14.79 10.70 30.54
C ALA A 191 -14.95 9.97 31.89
N LYS A 192 -15.81 8.94 31.96
CA LYS A 192 -15.99 8.09 33.17
C LYS A 192 -14.78 7.20 33.44
N ILE A 193 -14.12 6.72 32.39
CA ILE A 193 -12.90 5.91 32.50
C ILE A 193 -11.74 6.79 33.00
N GLU A 194 -11.60 8.01 32.49
CA GLU A 194 -10.60 9.00 32.93
C GLU A 194 -10.77 9.37 34.41
N GLU A 195 -11.99 9.68 34.84
CA GLU A 195 -12.30 10.01 36.24
C GLU A 195 -11.95 8.84 37.19
N ARG A 196 -12.28 7.60 36.79
CA ARG A 196 -11.95 6.39 37.54
C ARG A 196 -10.44 6.11 37.58
N LEU A 197 -9.70 6.40 36.49
CA LEU A 197 -8.24 6.31 36.46
C LEU A 197 -7.57 7.37 37.33
N ALA A 198 -8.11 8.58 37.35
CA ALA A 198 -7.66 9.68 38.20
C ALA A 198 -7.80 9.34 39.69
N ALA A 199 -8.99 8.86 40.09
CA ALA A 199 -9.28 8.39 41.44
C ALA A 199 -8.38 7.21 41.87
N LEU A 200 -8.09 6.26 40.97
CA LEU A 200 -7.16 5.15 41.24
C LEU A 200 -5.70 5.58 41.38
N LYS A 201 -5.29 6.67 40.73
CA LYS A 201 -3.93 7.22 40.80
C LYS A 201 -3.73 8.22 41.94
N GLY A 202 -4.81 8.78 42.50
CA GLY A 202 -4.74 9.89 43.45
C GLY A 202 -4.33 11.22 42.81
N VAL A 203 -4.60 11.38 41.51
CA VAL A 203 -4.13 12.47 40.64
C VAL A 203 -5.36 13.17 40.03
N PRO A 204 -5.38 14.51 39.85
CA PRO A 204 -6.52 15.19 39.22
C PRO A 204 -6.77 14.71 37.78
N VAL A 205 -8.06 14.69 37.38
CA VAL A 205 -8.52 14.16 36.07
C VAL A 205 -7.82 14.81 34.89
N GLU A 206 -7.48 16.10 34.98
CA GLU A 206 -6.89 16.85 33.87
C GLU A 206 -5.44 16.44 33.54
N GLU A 207 -4.69 15.88 34.50
CA GLU A 207 -3.37 15.28 34.22
C GLU A 207 -3.52 13.94 33.46
N VAL A 208 -4.58 13.18 33.73
CA VAL A 208 -4.91 11.95 32.97
C VAL A 208 -5.30 12.30 31.54
N ARG A 209 -6.04 13.40 31.33
CA ARG A 209 -6.39 13.92 29.99
C ARG A 209 -5.22 14.52 29.22
N LYS A 210 -4.22 15.06 29.91
CA LYS A 210 -3.08 15.77 29.30
C LYS A 210 -1.73 15.15 29.71
N PRO A 211 -1.45 13.89 29.35
CA PRO A 211 -0.24 13.18 29.77
C PRO A 211 1.08 13.80 29.27
N ARG A 212 1.03 14.80 28.39
CA ARG A 212 2.21 15.52 27.86
C ARG A 212 2.81 16.57 28.80
N LEU A 213 2.20 16.86 29.94
CA LEU A 213 2.72 17.81 30.93
C LEU A 213 3.66 17.18 31.98
N MET A 214 3.79 15.85 31.99
CA MET A 214 4.64 15.10 32.92
C MET A 214 6.02 14.71 32.34
N ILE A 215 6.44 15.35 31.24
CA ILE A 215 7.87 15.46 30.96
C ILE A 215 8.37 16.55 31.89
N VAL A 216 8.68 16.14 33.12
CA VAL A 216 9.42 16.94 34.07
C VAL A 216 10.75 17.25 33.37
N ASN A 217 10.98 18.53 33.08
CA ASN A 217 12.35 19.01 33.09
C ASN A 217 12.77 18.83 34.55
N ASP A 218 13.49 17.76 34.85
CA ASP A 218 14.22 17.74 36.12
C ASP A 218 15.20 18.91 36.00
N ASP A 219 14.95 19.96 36.80
CA ASP A 219 15.83 21.13 36.94
C ASP A 219 17.09 20.73 37.73
N SER A 220 17.69 19.60 37.37
CA SER A 220 19.08 19.29 37.64
C SER A 220 19.92 20.22 36.76
N ASP A 221 20.40 21.31 37.35
CA ASP A 221 21.45 22.20 36.83
C ASP A 221 22.82 21.48 36.71
N ASP A 222 22.81 20.20 36.33
CA ASP A 222 24.00 19.52 35.82
C ASP A 222 24.25 20.09 34.42
N ASP A 223 25.18 21.06 34.34
CA ASP A 223 25.78 21.55 33.11
C ASP A 223 26.45 20.38 32.36
N VAL A 224 25.64 19.56 31.65
CA VAL A 224 26.11 18.51 30.76
C VAL A 224 26.75 19.19 29.57
N SER A 225 28.00 19.57 29.77
CA SER A 225 28.90 20.10 28.77
C SER A 225 28.98 19.08 27.65
N LEU A 226 28.18 19.31 26.60
CA LEU A 226 28.18 18.49 25.39
C LEU A 226 29.63 18.34 24.95
N SER A 227 30.09 17.10 24.78
CA SER A 227 31.48 16.82 24.42
C SER A 227 31.88 17.63 23.18
N GLU A 228 33.14 18.04 23.10
CA GLU A 228 33.63 18.85 21.97
C GLU A 228 33.25 18.21 20.62
N ASP A 229 33.37 16.88 20.52
CA ASP A 229 32.92 16.05 19.38
C ASP A 229 31.45 16.30 18.98
N ALA A 230 30.54 16.42 19.95
CA ALA A 230 29.11 16.63 19.70
C ALA A 230 28.84 18.06 19.21
N GLN A 231 29.59 19.04 19.71
CA GLN A 231 29.52 20.42 19.23
C GLN A 231 30.14 20.57 17.83
N GLU A 232 31.21 19.82 17.53
CA GLU A 232 31.84 19.80 16.21
C GLU A 232 30.92 19.18 15.14
N LEU A 233 30.26 18.06 15.44
CA LEU A 233 29.27 17.44 14.56
C LEU A 233 28.08 18.37 14.24
N LEU A 234 27.59 19.13 15.24
CA LEU A 234 26.55 20.14 15.02
C LEU A 234 27.03 21.27 14.10
N LYS A 235 28.26 21.77 14.29
CA LYS A 235 28.90 22.75 13.41
C LYS A 235 29.06 22.25 11.97
N GLN A 236 29.44 20.98 11.80
CA GLN A 236 29.58 20.36 10.49
C GLN A 236 28.24 20.28 9.76
N ALA A 237 27.18 19.82 10.44
CA ALA A 237 25.83 19.76 9.90
C ALA A 237 25.29 21.14 9.48
N GLU A 238 25.56 22.18 10.28
CA GLU A 238 25.21 23.55 9.89
C GLU A 238 25.92 24.01 8.61
N ASN A 239 27.21 23.73 8.46
CA ASN A 239 27.98 24.12 7.28
C ASN A 239 27.49 23.40 6.01
N GLU A 240 27.16 22.11 6.10
CA GLU A 240 26.54 21.36 5.00
C GLU A 240 25.14 21.87 4.63
N SER A 241 24.39 22.41 5.59
CA SER A 241 23.08 23.03 5.33
C SER A 241 23.17 24.39 4.63
N LYS A 242 24.32 25.09 4.78
CA LYS A 242 24.60 26.39 4.18
C LYS A 242 25.11 26.26 2.74
N SER A 243 25.96 25.26 2.44
CA SER A 243 26.46 25.04 1.07
C SER A 243 25.37 24.59 0.09
N LYS A 244 24.35 23.86 0.55
CA LYS A 244 23.23 23.38 -0.30
C LYS A 244 22.21 24.47 -0.69
N LYS A 245 22.41 25.74 -0.32
CA LYS A 245 21.48 26.86 -0.58
C LYS A 245 21.90 27.84 -1.69
N SER A 246 23.10 27.72 -2.27
CA SER A 246 23.56 28.63 -3.33
C SER A 246 23.07 28.28 -4.74
N ASP A 247 22.76 27.00 -5.01
CA ASP A 247 22.79 26.47 -6.38
C ASP A 247 21.40 26.27 -7.02
N HIS A 248 20.33 26.85 -6.47
CA HIS A 248 18.98 26.73 -7.04
C HIS A 248 18.31 28.09 -7.32
N CYS A 249 18.89 28.86 -8.25
CA CYS A 249 18.20 29.96 -8.91
C CYS A 249 17.59 29.46 -10.23
N TYR A 250 16.26 29.28 -10.25
CA TYR A 250 15.54 28.96 -11.48
C TYR A 250 15.60 30.14 -12.45
N LYS A 251 16.18 29.94 -13.63
CA LYS A 251 15.87 30.71 -14.84
C LYS A 251 15.31 29.76 -15.89
N ASN A 252 14.06 29.99 -16.28
CA ASN A 252 13.43 29.32 -17.40
C ASN A 252 13.77 30.10 -18.68
N GLU A 253 14.68 29.59 -19.50
CA GLU A 253 14.78 29.96 -20.92
C GLU A 253 14.86 28.68 -21.73
N ALA A 254 14.13 28.64 -22.85
CA ALA A 254 13.96 27.46 -23.68
C ALA A 254 15.17 27.24 -24.59
N LEU A 255 15.75 26.05 -24.52
CA LEU A 255 16.66 25.43 -25.49
C LEU A 255 16.25 23.94 -25.47
N GLU A 256 15.69 23.39 -26.56
CA GLU A 256 16.38 22.97 -27.80
C GLU A 256 17.37 21.83 -27.57
N ASP A 257 17.27 20.80 -28.42
CA ASP A 257 17.85 19.48 -28.22
C ASP A 257 19.39 19.49 -28.26
N ASP A 258 20.03 19.06 -27.17
CA ASP A 258 21.45 18.70 -27.15
C ASP A 258 21.74 17.52 -26.20
N ASP A 259 22.63 16.63 -26.62
CA ASP A 259 22.89 15.31 -26.01
C ASP A 259 23.35 15.37 -24.53
N VAL A 260 22.47 14.98 -23.61
CA VAL A 260 22.82 14.77 -22.19
C VAL A 260 23.57 13.45 -22.00
N SER A 261 24.86 13.47 -22.38
CA SER A 261 25.83 12.41 -22.10
C SER A 261 26.17 12.34 -20.61
N VAL A 262 25.35 11.62 -19.83
CA VAL A 262 25.60 11.39 -18.39
C VAL A 262 25.60 9.89 -18.07
N ASN A 263 26.73 9.41 -17.53
CA ASN A 263 26.91 8.14 -16.81
C ASN A 263 26.59 6.82 -17.54
N SER A 264 26.75 6.82 -18.87
CA SER A 264 26.69 5.62 -19.72
C SER A 264 27.63 4.47 -19.28
N SER A 265 28.75 4.75 -18.61
CA SER A 265 29.80 3.76 -18.30
C SER A 265 29.42 2.68 -17.28
N VAL A 266 28.44 2.92 -16.40
CA VAL A 266 27.98 1.89 -15.44
C VAL A 266 27.00 0.93 -16.13
N LEU A 267 26.02 1.48 -16.86
CA LEU A 267 25.07 0.68 -17.64
C LEU A 267 25.76 -0.11 -18.76
N LYS A 268 26.75 0.47 -19.45
CA LYS A 268 27.57 -0.26 -20.44
C LYS A 268 28.40 -1.39 -19.84
N LYS A 269 28.81 -1.31 -18.57
CA LYS A 269 29.46 -2.43 -17.87
C LYS A 269 28.46 -3.54 -17.56
N ILE A 270 27.30 -3.20 -17.01
CA ILE A 270 26.25 -4.17 -16.65
C ILE A 270 25.73 -4.92 -17.89
N VAL A 271 25.52 -4.21 -19.01
CA VAL A 271 25.11 -4.84 -20.28
C VAL A 271 26.21 -5.75 -20.83
N LYS A 272 27.48 -5.31 -20.79
CA LYS A 272 28.59 -6.12 -21.31
C LYS A 272 28.89 -7.37 -20.46
N GLU A 273 28.78 -7.27 -19.13
CA GLU A 273 28.91 -8.42 -18.23
C GLU A 273 27.76 -9.44 -18.41
N ALA A 274 26.61 -9.04 -18.95
CA ALA A 274 25.52 -9.94 -19.30
C ALA A 274 25.71 -10.65 -20.66
N GLU A 275 26.52 -10.09 -21.57
CA GLU A 275 26.83 -10.69 -22.87
C GLU A 275 27.98 -11.71 -22.79
N ASP A 276 28.93 -11.51 -21.87
CA ASP A 276 30.11 -12.36 -21.70
C ASP A 276 29.88 -13.62 -20.82
N THR A 277 28.66 -13.89 -20.31
CA THR A 277 28.39 -15.12 -19.56
C THR A 277 28.33 -16.36 -20.48
N PRO A 278 29.19 -17.38 -20.28
CA PRO A 278 29.23 -18.52 -21.19
C PRO A 278 27.95 -19.36 -21.10
N SER A 279 27.33 -19.56 -22.26
CA SER A 279 26.19 -20.45 -22.50
C SER A 279 26.41 -21.85 -21.90
N MET A 280 25.83 -22.11 -20.72
CA MET A 280 25.69 -23.46 -20.19
C MET A 280 24.58 -24.19 -20.95
N ASP A 281 24.89 -25.37 -21.49
CA ASP A 281 24.03 -26.14 -22.40
C ASP A 281 22.59 -26.33 -21.89
N SER A 282 21.68 -25.51 -22.39
CA SER A 282 20.25 -25.64 -22.11
C SER A 282 19.67 -26.83 -22.88
N ARG A 283 19.60 -27.99 -22.23
CA ARG A 283 18.66 -29.04 -22.65
C ARG A 283 17.25 -28.46 -22.59
N THR A 284 16.62 -28.40 -23.76
CA THR A 284 15.35 -27.73 -24.04
C THR A 284 14.25 -28.13 -23.07
N ASN A 285 13.70 -27.14 -22.36
CA ASN A 285 12.45 -27.27 -21.62
C ASN A 285 11.37 -26.49 -22.40
N PRO A 286 10.54 -27.16 -23.24
CA PRO A 286 9.74 -26.50 -24.30
C PRO A 286 8.50 -25.74 -23.80
N PHE A 287 8.47 -25.36 -22.52
CA PHE A 287 7.30 -24.76 -21.85
C PHE A 287 7.57 -23.40 -21.20
N LEU A 288 8.80 -22.88 -21.28
CA LEU A 288 9.11 -21.50 -20.92
C LEU A 288 9.09 -20.65 -22.20
N PRO A 289 8.24 -19.60 -22.28
CA PRO A 289 8.31 -18.64 -23.37
C PRO A 289 9.68 -17.95 -23.35
N ASP A 290 10.19 -17.55 -24.52
CA ASP A 290 11.50 -16.91 -24.60
C ASP A 290 11.52 -15.65 -23.71
N PHE A 291 12.47 -15.62 -22.78
CA PHE A 291 12.66 -14.50 -21.87
C PHE A 291 12.95 -13.22 -22.67
N ALA A 292 13.63 -13.32 -23.81
CA ALA A 292 13.87 -12.20 -24.71
C ALA A 292 12.57 -11.62 -25.29
N ASP A 293 11.59 -12.47 -25.64
CA ASP A 293 10.27 -12.01 -26.11
C ASP A 293 9.45 -11.36 -25.01
N THR A 294 9.52 -11.91 -23.78
CA THR A 294 8.86 -11.30 -22.62
C THR A 294 9.40 -9.89 -22.34
N VAL A 295 10.73 -9.71 -22.39
CA VAL A 295 11.38 -8.39 -22.21
C VAL A 295 11.02 -7.45 -23.37
N ARG A 296 10.98 -7.93 -24.62
CA ARG A 296 10.49 -7.14 -25.78
C ARG A 296 9.05 -6.67 -25.59
N GLN A 297 8.17 -7.54 -25.10
CA GLN A 297 6.74 -7.23 -24.92
C GLN A 297 6.51 -6.19 -23.80
N VAL A 298 7.22 -6.31 -22.67
CA VAL A 298 7.17 -5.31 -21.58
C VAL A 298 7.65 -3.94 -22.06
N ARG A 299 8.69 -3.89 -22.89
CA ARG A 299 9.20 -2.63 -23.46
C ARG A 299 8.18 -1.96 -24.38
N LEU A 300 7.54 -2.73 -25.28
CA LEU A 300 6.48 -2.21 -26.15
C LEU A 300 5.27 -1.69 -25.37
N GLN A 301 4.90 -2.35 -24.26
CA GLN A 301 3.83 -1.87 -23.39
C GLN A 301 4.18 -0.55 -22.68
N ALA A 302 5.44 -0.35 -22.28
CA ALA A 302 5.90 0.93 -21.72
C ALA A 302 5.83 2.05 -22.78
N GLU A 303 6.35 1.82 -23.99
CA GLU A 303 6.31 2.78 -25.11
C GLU A 303 4.88 3.09 -25.60
N GLU A 304 3.91 2.20 -25.38
CA GLU A 304 2.49 2.47 -25.62
C GLU A 304 1.86 3.29 -24.48
N ALA A 305 2.19 2.98 -23.22
CA ALA A 305 1.70 3.72 -22.05
C ALA A 305 2.16 5.19 -22.08
N GLU A 306 3.42 5.45 -22.44
CA GLU A 306 3.96 6.80 -22.60
C GLU A 306 3.23 7.60 -23.71
N ARG A 307 2.93 6.95 -24.84
CA ARG A 307 2.14 7.58 -25.91
C ARG A 307 0.72 7.95 -25.46
N ARG A 308 0.03 7.06 -24.73
CA ARG A 308 -1.30 7.35 -24.17
C ARG A 308 -1.25 8.48 -23.14
N ALA A 309 -0.20 8.57 -22.33
CA ALA A 309 -0.01 9.67 -21.38
C ALA A 309 0.19 11.02 -22.10
N MET A 310 1.01 11.07 -23.15
CA MET A 310 1.19 12.28 -23.97
C MET A 310 -0.09 12.70 -24.70
N GLU A 311 -0.87 11.74 -25.23
CA GLU A 311 -2.15 12.03 -25.85
C GLU A 311 -3.17 12.62 -24.85
N PHE A 312 -3.23 12.07 -23.63
CA PHE A 312 -4.07 12.61 -22.56
C PHE A 312 -3.68 14.04 -22.18
N ILE A 313 -2.38 14.34 -22.07
CA ILE A 313 -1.88 15.70 -21.83
C ILE A 313 -2.33 16.63 -22.97
N ARG A 314 -2.20 16.21 -24.24
CA ARG A 314 -2.63 17.01 -25.39
C ARG A 314 -4.13 17.31 -25.37
N GLN A 315 -4.97 16.29 -25.13
CA GLN A 315 -6.42 16.46 -24.97
C GLN A 315 -6.77 17.41 -23.81
N SER A 316 -6.02 17.34 -22.70
CA SER A 316 -6.22 18.25 -21.57
C SER A 316 -5.86 19.71 -21.90
N HIS A 317 -4.86 19.94 -22.76
CA HIS A 317 -4.55 21.28 -23.27
C HIS A 317 -5.65 21.78 -24.22
N GLU A 318 -6.08 20.96 -25.19
CA GLU A 318 -7.15 21.30 -26.14
C GLU A 318 -8.47 21.68 -25.43
N GLN A 319 -8.79 21.05 -24.28
CA GLN A 319 -9.97 21.38 -23.47
C GLN A 319 -9.82 22.63 -22.59
N ASN A 320 -8.59 23.08 -22.32
CA ASN A 320 -8.30 24.22 -21.45
C ASN A 320 -7.79 25.45 -22.21
N GLU A 321 -7.76 25.45 -23.54
CA GLU A 321 -7.49 26.68 -24.30
C GLU A 321 -8.59 27.71 -24.01
N PRO A 322 -8.24 28.91 -23.52
CA PRO A 322 -9.23 29.95 -23.29
C PRO A 322 -9.86 30.34 -24.64
N PRO A 323 -11.19 30.57 -24.69
CA PRO A 323 -11.87 30.89 -25.94
C PRO A 323 -11.20 32.12 -26.57
N THR A 324 -10.70 31.96 -27.80
CA THR A 324 -10.02 33.04 -28.51
C THR A 324 -10.97 34.24 -28.63
N PRO A 325 -10.53 35.45 -28.22
CA PRO A 325 -11.40 36.62 -28.25
C PRO A 325 -11.85 36.88 -29.68
N ARG A 326 -13.15 37.10 -29.86
CA ARG A 326 -13.70 37.29 -31.21
C ARG A 326 -13.19 38.63 -31.76
N PRO A 327 -12.83 38.71 -33.06
CA PRO A 327 -12.33 39.96 -33.65
C PRO A 327 -13.37 41.10 -33.70
N SER A 328 -14.59 40.89 -33.18
CA SER A 328 -15.59 41.94 -32.94
C SER A 328 -15.27 42.84 -31.74
N ASP A 329 -14.45 42.37 -30.81
CA ASP A 329 -14.26 43.02 -29.49
C ASP A 329 -13.07 43.98 -29.49
N PHE A 330 -12.37 44.10 -30.63
CA PHE A 330 -11.31 45.08 -30.86
C PHE A 330 -11.92 46.44 -31.20
N VAL A 331 -12.33 47.18 -30.16
CA VAL A 331 -12.58 48.62 -30.27
C VAL A 331 -11.24 49.31 -30.61
N PRO A 332 -11.15 50.10 -31.68
CA PRO A 332 -9.93 50.87 -31.96
C PRO A 332 -9.72 51.90 -30.83
N GLU A 333 -8.60 51.79 -30.11
CA GLU A 333 -8.22 52.82 -29.14
C GLU A 333 -7.79 54.09 -29.89
N ASP A 334 -8.52 55.18 -29.70
CA ASP A 334 -8.17 56.50 -30.23
C ASP A 334 -6.87 57.00 -29.58
N PRO A 335 -5.86 57.43 -30.37
CA PRO A 335 -4.57 57.84 -29.82
C PRO A 335 -4.60 59.29 -29.34
N GLN A 336 -4.95 59.55 -28.07
CA GLN A 336 -4.82 60.89 -27.47
C GLN A 336 -4.28 60.96 -26.02
N ALA A 337 -3.41 61.97 -25.85
CA ALA A 337 -3.15 62.78 -24.66
C ALA A 337 -2.23 62.25 -23.52
N ASP A 338 -0.95 62.64 -23.66
CA ASP A 338 -0.10 63.32 -22.68
C ASP A 338 0.21 62.73 -21.28
N PRO A 339 1.51 62.53 -20.96
CA PRO A 339 1.97 62.19 -19.62
C PRO A 339 2.18 63.44 -18.75
N SER A 340 1.45 63.55 -17.63
CA SER A 340 1.82 64.51 -16.58
C SER A 340 1.37 64.13 -15.18
N LYS A 341 2.37 64.09 -14.28
CA LYS A 341 2.27 64.16 -12.81
C LYS A 341 1.53 63.00 -12.11
N ASN A 342 2.32 62.09 -11.53
CA ASN A 342 2.25 61.98 -10.07
C ASN A 342 3.60 61.55 -9.46
N GLN A 343 4.28 62.48 -8.79
CA GLN A 343 5.38 62.17 -7.89
C GLN A 343 4.80 62.02 -6.48
N LYS A 344 5.05 60.89 -5.80
CA LYS A 344 4.98 60.86 -4.33
C LYS A 344 6.02 59.93 -3.73
N SER A 345 6.84 60.52 -2.87
CA SER A 345 8.06 59.96 -2.26
C SER A 345 7.73 59.12 -1.00
N PRO A 346 8.72 58.40 -0.42
CA PRO A 346 8.47 57.42 0.64
C PRO A 346 8.68 57.96 2.07
N GLU A 347 7.96 57.39 3.03
CA GLU A 347 8.26 57.46 4.48
C GLU A 347 8.32 56.02 5.02
N SER A 348 9.43 55.53 5.58
CA SER A 348 10.08 55.87 6.86
C SER A 348 9.35 55.31 8.10
N SER A 349 9.95 54.26 8.67
CA SER A 349 9.88 53.81 10.08
C SER A 349 10.61 52.47 10.18
N LYS A 350 11.38 52.09 11.21
CA LYS A 350 12.10 52.76 12.31
C LYS A 350 12.70 51.57 13.08
N LYS A 351 14.02 51.53 13.25
CA LYS A 351 14.73 50.46 13.97
C LYS A 351 14.28 50.39 15.43
N LYS A 352 14.21 49.20 16.02
CA LYS A 352 14.33 49.01 17.49
C LYS A 352 15.44 48.01 17.78
N ALA A 353 16.46 48.48 18.49
CA ALA A 353 17.46 47.66 19.15
C ALA A 353 17.24 47.74 20.66
N GLY A 354 17.28 46.59 21.33
CA GLY A 354 17.45 46.42 22.77
C GLY A 354 18.46 45.28 22.94
N LEU A 355 19.64 45.41 23.54
CA LEU A 355 20.10 46.30 24.61
C LEU A 355 19.55 45.89 25.99
N PHE A 356 19.96 44.70 26.42
CA PHE A 356 20.15 44.38 27.84
C PHE A 356 21.52 43.75 28.06
N SER A 357 22.19 44.11 29.15
CA SER A 357 23.54 43.67 29.47
C SER A 357 23.77 43.65 30.99
N ARG A 358 24.61 42.71 31.45
CA ARG A 358 25.34 42.66 32.74
C ARG A 358 24.61 42.21 34.02
N LEU A 359 25.47 41.81 34.97
CA LEU A 359 25.26 41.41 36.39
C LEU A 359 24.81 39.95 36.58
N PHE A 360 25.41 39.06 37.40
CA PHE A 360 26.64 39.03 38.25
C PHE A 360 27.50 37.79 37.86
N LYS A 361 28.75 37.48 38.29
CA LYS A 361 29.79 37.96 39.25
C LYS A 361 29.90 37.26 40.63
N SER A 362 31.10 36.71 40.91
CA SER A 362 31.57 36.01 42.14
C SER A 362 30.96 34.60 42.37
N SER A 363 31.63 33.65 43.02
CA SER A 363 32.93 33.71 43.74
C SER A 363 33.80 32.46 43.54
N LYS A 364 35.12 32.60 43.74
CA LYS A 364 35.99 31.54 44.27
C LYS A 364 35.76 31.43 45.78
N ASP A 365 35.85 30.22 46.35
CA ASP A 365 37.06 29.70 47.01
C ASP A 365 36.96 28.17 47.16
#